data_AF-A0A0D6L9B9-F1
#
_entry.id   AF-A0A0D6L9B9-F1
#
_cell.length_a   1.000
_cell.length_b   1.000
_cell.length_c   1.000
_cell.angle_alpha   90.00
_cell.angle_beta   90.00
_cell.angle_gamma   90.00
#
_symmetry.space_group_name_H-M   'P 1'
#
loop_
_entity.id
_entity.type
_entity.pdbx_description
1 polymer ?
#
loop_
_entity_poly.entity_id
_entity_poly.type
_entity_poly.pdbx_seq_one_letter_code
_entity_poly.pdbx_strand_id
1 'polypeptide(L)'
;MANLRTQFATDKTAVERFFRLDQKGKVQAKYIWIDGTGEHLRSKTRTLDFEPTSPDRKFVVFLSPPLAKKIEYFAELPVWNFDGSSTGQAEGADSDVYLKPVAIFPDPFRLGANKLVLCETLDNKRNPTGQSKLLESEENAVTEVKVWI
;
A
#
# COMPACT_ATOMS: atom_id res chain seq x y z
N MET A 1 0.84 23.89 34.59
CA MET A 1 1.26 23.75 33.18
C MET A 1 0.02 23.38 32.38
N ALA A 2 -0.41 24.22 31.43
CA ALA A 2 -1.52 23.88 30.54
C ALA A 2 -1.08 22.76 29.58
N ASN A 3 -1.89 21.72 29.44
CA ASN A 3 -1.62 20.65 28.48
C ASN A 3 -1.77 21.22 27.06
N LEU A 4 -0.65 21.33 26.34
CA LEU A 4 -0.62 21.88 24.98
C LEU A 4 -1.57 21.12 24.03
N ARG A 5 -1.80 19.81 24.25
CA ARG A 5 -2.78 19.03 23.46
C ARG A 5 -4.21 19.52 23.65
N THR A 6 -4.53 20.00 24.86
CA THR A 6 -5.86 20.52 25.19
C THR A 6 -6.01 21.97 24.74
N GLN A 7 -4.93 22.77 24.82
CA GLN A 7 -4.93 24.17 24.40
C GLN A 7 -5.13 24.34 22.88
N PHE A 8 -4.60 23.41 22.09
CA PHE A 8 -4.74 23.41 20.62
C PHE A 8 -5.67 22.30 20.12
N ALA A 9 -6.56 21.80 20.98
CA ALA A 9 -7.48 20.73 20.60
C ALA A 9 -8.42 21.21 19.48
N THR A 10 -8.36 20.54 18.33
CA THR A 10 -9.26 20.82 17.21
C THR A 10 -10.68 20.36 17.53
N ASP A 11 -11.68 21.14 17.13
CA ASP A 11 -13.08 20.76 17.24
C ASP A 11 -13.37 19.54 16.36
N LYS A 12 -13.65 18.40 17.01
CA LYS A 12 -13.95 17.12 16.34
C LYS A 12 -15.24 17.20 15.52
N THR A 13 -16.21 17.99 15.94
CA THR A 13 -17.50 18.12 15.25
C THR A 13 -17.33 18.85 13.92
N ALA A 14 -16.44 19.85 13.87
CA ALA A 14 -16.09 20.53 12.63
C ALA A 14 -15.43 19.55 11.63
N VAL A 15 -14.52 18.71 12.11
CA VAL A 15 -13.83 17.70 11.30
C VAL A 15 -14.79 16.65 10.75
N GLU A 16 -15.75 16.17 11.56
CA GLU A 16 -16.76 15.21 11.12
C GLU A 16 -17.62 15.73 9.96
N ARG A 17 -17.91 17.03 9.91
CA ARG A 17 -18.68 17.63 8.80
C ARG A 17 -17.96 17.46 7.47
N PHE A 18 -16.63 17.57 7.45
CA PHE A 18 -15.83 17.36 6.23
C PHE A 18 -15.72 15.89 5.85
N PHE A 19 -15.61 14.98 6.82
CA PHE A 19 -15.55 13.54 6.53
C PHE A 19 -16.84 12.95 5.94
N ARG A 20 -17.99 13.59 6.19
CA ARG A 20 -19.29 13.18 5.65
C ARG A 20 -19.57 13.69 4.23
N LEU A 21 -18.69 14.52 3.67
CA LEU A 21 -18.86 15.01 2.31
C LEU A 21 -18.72 13.86 1.31
N ASP A 22 -19.55 13.90 0.27
CA ASP A 22 -19.45 12.95 -0.84
C ASP A 22 -18.09 13.11 -1.53
N GLN A 23 -17.39 11.98 -1.67
CA GLN A 23 -16.07 11.89 -2.31
C GLN A 23 -16.17 11.79 -3.85
N LYS A 24 -17.39 11.83 -4.40
CA LYS A 24 -17.69 11.92 -5.84
C LYS A 24 -17.02 10.81 -6.66
N GLY A 25 -17.04 9.59 -6.10
CA GLY A 25 -16.48 8.40 -6.73
C GLY A 25 -14.95 8.31 -6.75
N LYS A 26 -14.22 9.28 -6.18
CA LYS A 26 -12.78 9.18 -5.97
C LYS A 26 -12.47 8.35 -4.73
N VAL A 27 -11.32 7.68 -4.75
CA VAL A 27 -10.89 6.78 -3.67
C VAL A 27 -9.54 7.25 -3.12
N GLN A 28 -9.42 7.30 -1.80
CA GLN A 28 -8.16 7.57 -1.10
C GLN A 28 -7.49 6.25 -0.72
N ALA A 29 -6.29 6.02 -1.25
CA ALA A 29 -5.45 4.87 -0.90
C ALA A 29 -4.28 5.33 -0.03
N LYS A 30 -4.26 4.89 1.23
CA LYS A 30 -3.16 5.16 2.18
C LYS A 30 -2.12 4.05 2.07
N TYR A 31 -0.98 4.37 1.46
CA TYR A 31 0.17 3.48 1.39
C TYR A 31 0.91 3.54 2.72
N ILE A 32 1.19 2.37 3.29
CA ILE A 32 1.81 2.17 4.60
C ILE A 32 3.02 1.27 4.42
N TRP A 33 4.15 1.65 5.01
CA TRP A 33 5.39 0.87 4.97
C TRP A 33 6.18 1.03 6.27
N ILE A 34 7.17 0.17 6.47
CA ILE A 34 8.11 0.21 7.59
C ILE A 34 9.32 1.04 7.16
N ASP A 35 9.79 1.96 8.02
CA ASP A 35 10.99 2.74 7.73
C ASP A 35 12.30 1.98 7.99
N GLY A 36 13.44 2.66 7.85
CA GLY A 36 14.76 2.06 7.95
C GLY A 36 15.09 1.50 9.33
N THR A 37 14.33 1.86 10.38
CA THR A 37 14.54 1.28 11.71
C THR A 37 13.99 -0.14 11.83
N GLY A 38 13.05 -0.52 10.95
CA GLY A 38 12.34 -1.80 11.06
C GLY A 38 11.18 -1.79 12.08
N GLU A 39 11.02 -0.72 12.85
CA GLU A 39 10.04 -0.65 13.95
C GLU A 39 8.94 0.38 13.71
N HIS A 40 9.22 1.44 12.96
CA HIS A 40 8.29 2.55 12.78
C HIS A 40 7.53 2.47 11.46
N LEU A 41 6.25 2.76 11.52
CA LEU A 41 5.39 2.87 10.35
C LEU A 41 5.43 4.29 9.77
N ARG A 42 5.47 4.36 8.45
CA ARG A 42 5.27 5.57 7.66
C ARG A 42 4.05 5.39 6.78
N SER A 43 3.42 6.50 6.42
CA SER A 43 2.32 6.43 5.47
C SER A 43 2.15 7.73 4.69
N LYS A 44 1.56 7.60 3.49
CA LYS A 44 1.07 8.73 2.71
C LYS A 44 -0.12 8.29 1.86
N THR A 45 -0.91 9.26 1.41
CA THR A 45 -2.19 8.98 0.73
C THR A 45 -2.16 9.52 -0.69
N ARG A 46 -2.65 8.73 -1.66
CA ARG A 46 -2.97 9.18 -3.02
C ARG A 46 -4.45 9.03 -3.33
N THR A 47 -4.91 9.77 -4.33
CA THR A 47 -6.24 9.62 -4.92
C THR A 47 -6.18 8.65 -6.09
N LEU A 48 -7.21 7.82 -6.22
CA LEU A 48 -7.46 6.90 -7.31
C LEU A 48 -8.84 7.20 -7.92
N ASP A 49 -8.98 6.91 -9.21
CA ASP A 49 -10.22 7.10 -9.97
C ASP A 49 -11.13 5.87 -9.95
N PHE A 50 -10.72 4.81 -9.25
CA PHE A 50 -11.43 3.54 -9.14
C PHE A 50 -11.22 2.95 -7.73
N GLU A 51 -12.09 2.03 -7.33
CA GLU A 51 -11.94 1.26 -6.09
C GLU A 51 -11.08 0.01 -6.33
N PRO A 52 -9.87 -0.08 -5.76
CA PRO A 52 -9.00 -1.24 -5.95
C PRO A 52 -9.49 -2.41 -5.10
N THR A 53 -9.43 -3.61 -5.66
CA THR A 53 -9.95 -4.84 -5.02
C THR A 53 -8.84 -5.83 -4.67
N SER A 54 -7.68 -5.73 -5.34
CA SER A 54 -6.54 -6.59 -5.11
C SER A 54 -5.24 -5.80 -5.33
N PRO A 55 -4.12 -6.11 -4.63
CA PRO A 55 -2.82 -5.54 -4.98
C PRO A 55 -2.44 -5.87 -6.43
N ASP A 56 -2.76 -7.09 -6.87
CA ASP A 56 -2.54 -7.59 -8.22
C ASP A 56 -3.86 -8.00 -8.90
N ARG A 57 -4.06 -7.55 -10.13
CA ARG A 57 -5.16 -7.96 -10.99
C ARG A 57 -4.75 -9.15 -11.85
N LYS A 58 -5.49 -10.26 -11.72
CA LYS A 58 -5.33 -11.45 -12.54
C LYS A 58 -6.06 -11.28 -13.87
N PHE A 59 -5.34 -11.27 -14.98
CA PHE A 59 -5.89 -11.40 -16.33
C PHE A 59 -5.68 -12.82 -16.85
N VAL A 60 -6.73 -13.35 -17.47
CA VAL A 60 -6.67 -14.62 -18.20
C VAL A 60 -6.62 -14.28 -19.68
N VAL A 61 -5.50 -14.57 -20.33
CA VAL A 61 -5.33 -14.44 -21.76
C VAL A 61 -5.62 -15.80 -22.40
N PHE A 62 -6.67 -15.86 -23.21
CA PHE A 62 -6.94 -17.01 -24.06
C PHE A 62 -6.06 -16.90 -25.30
N LEU A 63 -5.00 -17.71 -25.34
CA LEU A 63 -4.24 -17.91 -26.57
C LEU A 63 -5.08 -18.76 -27.53
N SER A 64 -4.98 -18.50 -28.82
CA SER A 64 -5.72 -19.24 -29.84
C SER A 64 -5.39 -20.74 -29.73
N PRO A 65 -6.37 -21.65 -29.83
CA PRO A 65 -6.09 -23.08 -29.90
C PRO A 65 -5.05 -23.37 -30.99
N PRO A 66 -4.11 -24.31 -30.76
CA PRO A 66 -4.03 -25.28 -29.66
C PRO A 66 -3.27 -24.78 -28.41
N LEU A 67 -2.92 -23.50 -28.33
CA LEU A 67 -1.96 -22.98 -27.35
C LEU A 67 -2.66 -22.57 -26.04
N ALA A 68 -2.11 -23.03 -24.92
CA ALA A 68 -2.72 -23.02 -23.59
C ALA A 68 -3.21 -21.66 -23.05
N LYS A 69 -4.06 -21.71 -22.00
CA LYS A 69 -4.49 -20.56 -21.19
C LYS A 69 -3.26 -19.94 -20.49
N LYS A 70 -2.96 -18.67 -20.77
CA LYS A 70 -1.93 -17.92 -20.04
C LYS A 70 -2.60 -17.05 -18.99
N ILE A 71 -2.11 -17.13 -17.76
CA ILE A 71 -2.50 -16.23 -16.68
C ILE A 71 -1.41 -15.16 -16.58
N GLU A 72 -1.80 -13.91 -16.74
CA GLU A 72 -0.91 -12.75 -16.52
C GLU A 72 -1.43 -11.95 -15.33
N TYR A 73 -0.54 -11.53 -14.44
CA TYR A 73 -0.88 -10.69 -13.31
C TYR A 73 -0.36 -9.28 -13.57
N PHE A 74 -1.20 -8.28 -13.38
CA PHE A 74 -0.85 -6.86 -13.49
C PHE A 74 -1.20 -6.18 -12.18
N ALA A 75 -0.27 -5.47 -11.56
CA ALA A 75 -0.55 -4.71 -10.34
C ALA A 75 -1.74 -3.75 -10.58
N GLU A 76 -2.82 -3.90 -9.80
CA GLU A 76 -3.97 -2.98 -9.90
C GLU A 76 -3.60 -1.62 -9.32
N LEU A 77 -2.82 -1.66 -8.24
CA LEU A 77 -2.31 -0.48 -7.57
C LEU A 77 -0.95 -0.06 -8.16
N PRO A 78 -0.76 1.22 -8.49
CA PRO A 78 0.50 1.70 -9.01
C PRO A 78 1.60 1.62 -7.95
N VAL A 79 2.78 1.19 -8.36
CA VAL A 79 4.02 1.39 -7.58
C VAL A 79 4.21 2.89 -7.38
N TRP A 80 4.58 3.26 -6.17
CA TRP A 80 4.91 4.64 -5.83
C TRP A 80 6.36 4.73 -5.36
N ASN A 81 6.81 5.92 -4.96
CA ASN A 81 8.14 6.16 -4.44
C ASN A 81 8.06 7.18 -3.30
N PHE A 82 9.05 7.20 -2.43
CA PHE A 82 9.24 8.26 -1.44
C PHE A 82 10.73 8.53 -1.28
N ASP A 83 11.06 9.65 -0.63
CA ASP A 83 12.45 10.01 -0.33
C ASP A 83 12.95 9.21 0.89
N GLY A 84 13.82 8.24 0.64
CA GLY A 84 14.41 7.34 1.63
C GLY A 84 15.47 7.98 2.52
N SER A 85 15.97 9.17 2.19
CA SER A 85 16.94 9.89 3.02
C SER A 85 16.32 10.33 4.36
N SER A 86 15.03 10.66 4.34
CA SER A 86 14.25 11.07 5.52
C SER A 86 13.75 9.89 6.39
N THR A 87 14.08 8.67 5.99
CA THR A 87 13.64 7.43 6.67
C THR A 87 14.78 6.48 7.00
N GLY A 88 16.04 6.88 6.72
CA GLY A 88 17.21 6.03 6.94
C GLY A 88 17.28 4.82 6.00
N GLN A 89 16.63 4.90 4.82
CA GLN A 89 16.54 3.80 3.85
C GLN A 89 17.37 4.03 2.57
N ALA A 90 17.92 5.24 2.40
CA ALA A 90 18.84 5.55 1.30
C ALA A 90 19.87 6.60 1.72
N GLU A 91 21.10 6.46 1.22
CA GLU A 91 22.18 7.43 1.40
C GLU A 91 22.55 8.05 0.04
N GLY A 92 22.87 9.35 0.02
CA GLY A 92 23.44 10.03 -1.15
C GLY A 92 22.41 10.66 -2.10
N ALA A 93 22.84 10.91 -3.35
CA ALA A 93 22.11 11.69 -4.36
C ALA A 93 20.95 10.93 -5.04
N ASP A 94 20.84 9.62 -4.83
CA ASP A 94 19.81 8.76 -5.40
C ASP A 94 18.99 8.14 -4.27
N SER A 95 18.12 8.96 -3.68
CA SER A 95 17.40 8.64 -2.43
C SER A 95 16.01 8.05 -2.65
N ASP A 96 15.60 7.79 -3.90
CA ASP A 96 14.29 7.22 -4.18
C ASP A 96 14.18 5.79 -3.64
N VAL A 97 13.09 5.52 -2.92
CA VAL A 97 12.71 4.18 -2.47
C VAL A 97 11.31 3.91 -2.97
N TYR A 98 11.13 2.77 -3.63
CA TYR A 98 9.87 2.39 -4.25
C TYR A 98 8.96 1.64 -3.28
N LEU A 99 7.66 1.86 -3.42
CA LEU A 99 6.60 1.22 -2.65
C LEU A 99 5.85 0.25 -3.55
N LYS A 100 6.06 -1.04 -3.35
CA LYS A 100 5.31 -2.11 -4.01
C LYS A 100 4.11 -2.51 -3.14
N PRO A 101 2.86 -2.35 -3.61
CA PRO A 101 1.69 -2.87 -2.90
C PRO A 101 1.77 -4.38 -2.69
N VAL A 102 1.43 -4.85 -1.49
CA VAL A 102 1.41 -6.28 -1.12
C VAL A 102 0.04 -6.71 -0.60
N ALA A 103 -0.65 -5.85 0.15
CA ALA A 103 -1.97 -6.18 0.68
C ALA A 103 -2.88 -4.94 0.73
N ILE A 104 -4.20 -5.16 0.64
CA ILE A 104 -5.23 -4.11 0.68
C ILE A 104 -6.23 -4.42 1.78
N PHE A 105 -6.60 -3.40 2.54
CA PHE A 105 -7.62 -3.47 3.59
C PHE A 105 -8.58 -2.28 3.49
N PRO A 106 -9.85 -2.39 3.94
CA PRO A 106 -10.73 -1.23 4.11
C PRO A 106 -10.13 -0.20 5.08
N ASP A 107 -10.26 1.10 4.80
CA ASP A 107 -9.80 2.18 5.70
C ASP A 107 -10.88 2.49 6.76
N PRO A 108 -10.70 2.08 8.04
CA PRO A 108 -11.70 2.30 9.09
C PRO A 108 -11.78 3.76 9.53
N PHE A 109 -10.82 4.61 9.15
CA PHE A 109 -10.77 6.01 9.53
C PHE A 109 -11.52 6.90 8.53
N ARG A 110 -11.41 6.58 7.24
CA ARG A 110 -12.03 7.36 6.16
C ARG A 110 -13.31 6.74 5.61
N LEU A 111 -13.54 5.46 5.89
CA LEU A 111 -14.74 4.70 5.52
C LEU A 111 -14.99 4.67 3.99
N GLY A 112 -16.10 4.06 3.59
CA GLY A 112 -16.49 3.95 2.18
C GLY A 112 -15.52 3.09 1.36
N ALA A 113 -15.26 3.51 0.12
CA ALA A 113 -14.37 2.82 -0.82
C ALA A 113 -12.87 3.00 -0.51
N ASN A 114 -12.52 3.79 0.51
CA ASN A 114 -11.13 4.10 0.87
C ASN A 114 -10.37 2.89 1.38
N LYS A 115 -9.07 2.84 1.08
CA LYS A 115 -8.22 1.66 1.35
C LYS A 115 -6.95 2.01 2.13
N LEU A 116 -6.54 1.07 2.97
CA LEU A 116 -5.17 0.95 3.47
C LEU A 116 -4.43 -0.03 2.57
N VAL A 117 -3.21 0.33 2.18
CA VAL A 117 -2.36 -0.46 1.29
C VAL A 117 -1.05 -0.71 2.02
N LEU A 118 -0.77 -1.96 2.35
CA LEU A 118 0.52 -2.36 2.89
C LEU A 118 1.52 -2.48 1.74
N CYS A 119 2.71 -1.92 1.92
CA CYS A 119 3.74 -1.88 0.89
C CYS A 119 5.06 -2.47 1.38
N GLU A 120 5.73 -3.14 0.46
CA GLU A 120 7.14 -3.47 0.55
C GLU A 120 7.98 -2.30 -0.01
N THR A 121 9.17 -2.09 0.55
CA THR A 121 10.11 -1.06 0.13
C THR A 121 11.20 -1.65 -0.74
N LEU A 122 11.38 -1.09 -1.94
CA LEU A 122 12.41 -1.52 -2.89
C LEU A 122 13.44 -0.41 -3.13
N ASP A 123 14.70 -0.79 -3.30
CA ASP A 123 15.78 0.11 -3.69
C ASP A 123 15.66 0.55 -5.17
N ASN A 124 16.60 1.39 -5.63
CA ASN A 124 16.65 1.84 -7.02
C ASN A 124 16.89 0.74 -8.05
N LYS A 125 17.43 -0.40 -7.60
CA LYS A 125 17.62 -1.59 -8.43
C LYS A 125 16.41 -2.53 -8.38
N ARG A 126 15.31 -2.12 -7.71
CA ARG A 126 14.08 -2.88 -7.48
C ARG A 126 14.26 -4.13 -6.62
N ASN A 127 15.32 -4.17 -5.81
CA ASN A 127 15.49 -5.22 -4.81
C ASN A 127 14.78 -4.83 -3.50
N PRO A 128 14.26 -5.80 -2.73
CA PRO A 128 13.75 -5.53 -1.39
C PRO A 128 14.82 -4.87 -0.53
N THR A 129 14.47 -3.78 0.12
CA THR A 129 15.33 -3.22 1.18
C THR A 129 15.42 -4.25 2.31
N GLY A 130 16.58 -4.38 2.96
CA GLY A 130 16.85 -5.49 3.90
C GLY A 130 15.87 -5.67 5.08
N GLN A 131 14.99 -4.69 5.32
CA GLN A 131 13.95 -4.69 6.36
C GLN A 131 12.60 -5.24 5.87
N SER A 132 12.40 -5.37 4.55
CA SER A 132 11.12 -5.74 3.97
C SER A 132 11.17 -7.18 3.44
N LYS A 133 10.74 -8.14 4.27
CA LYS A 133 10.66 -9.58 3.96
C LYS A 133 9.22 -10.07 3.78
N LEU A 134 8.34 -9.24 3.23
CA LEU A 134 6.92 -9.63 3.13
C LEU A 134 6.71 -10.70 2.06
N LEU A 135 7.46 -10.65 0.94
CA LEU A 135 7.30 -11.59 -0.18
C LEU A 135 7.96 -12.96 0.03
N GLU A 136 9.01 -13.08 0.86
CA GLU A 136 9.62 -14.40 1.18
C GLU A 136 8.61 -15.35 1.84
N SER A 137 7.56 -14.79 2.48
CA SER A 137 6.50 -15.59 3.10
C SER A 137 5.48 -16.14 2.10
N GLU A 138 5.22 -15.45 0.99
CA GLU A 138 4.22 -15.89 0.00
C GLU A 138 4.77 -16.97 -0.94
N GLU A 139 6.05 -16.90 -1.33
CA GLU A 139 6.66 -17.95 -2.18
C GLU A 139 6.75 -19.31 -1.43
N ASN A 140 6.85 -19.28 -0.10
CA ASN A 140 6.73 -20.47 0.76
C ASN A 140 5.27 -20.86 1.09
N ALA A 141 4.28 -19.97 0.88
CA ALA A 141 2.88 -20.28 1.10
C ALA A 141 2.23 -20.94 -0.13
N VAL A 142 2.75 -20.69 -1.34
CA VAL A 142 2.27 -21.32 -2.58
C VAL A 142 2.63 -22.82 -2.63
N THR A 143 3.63 -23.27 -1.89
CA THR A 143 4.02 -24.70 -1.79
C THR A 143 3.23 -25.51 -0.76
N GLU A 144 2.48 -24.88 0.15
CA GLU A 144 1.56 -25.57 1.08
C GLU A 144 0.09 -25.23 0.78
N VAL A 145 -0.40 -25.66 -0.38
CA VAL A 145 -1.86 -25.91 -0.53
C VAL A 145 -2.18 -27.19 0.25
N LYS A 146 -2.31 -27.09 1.57
CA LYS A 146 -3.02 -28.10 2.36
C LYS A 146 -4.50 -27.97 2.04
N VAL A 147 -4.97 -28.86 1.17
CA VAL A 147 -6.38 -29.15 0.96
C VAL A 147 -6.97 -29.57 2.30
N TRP A 148 -7.70 -28.67 2.96
CA TRP A 148 -8.58 -29.05 4.04
C TRP A 148 -9.84 -29.63 3.40
N ILE A 149 -9.92 -30.96 3.44
CA ILE A 149 -11.17 -31.72 3.31
C ILE A 149 -11.96 -31.57 4.61
#